data_AF-W7DU27-F1
#
_entry.id   AF-W7DU27-F1
#
_cell.length_a   1.000
_cell.length_b   1.000
_cell.length_c   1.000
_cell.angle_alpha   90.00
_cell.angle_beta   90.00
_cell.angle_gamma   90.00
#
_symmetry.space_group_name_H-M   'P 1'
#
loop_
_entity.id
_entity.type
_entity.pdbx_description
1 polymer ?
#
loop_
_entity_poly.entity_id
_entity_poly.type
_entity_poly.pdbx_seq_one_letter_code
_entity_poly.pdbx_strand_id
1 'polypeptide(L)'
;MTSKTSFFSTRLWLATGAFYGMTAVILSSLTSHLPDSYFVGAGRDMTRIADTILFIHSLALIGISILQKIWQPSIHLNIVGFTFNLGLWLFCGAVFYTAMTGNHPPLLPIAPMGGSTLIFAWFYLTIAAFVIKDRSSHS
;
A
#
# COMPACT_ATOMS: atom_id res chain seq x y z
N MET A 1 27.65 3.84 -9.59
CA MET A 1 26.74 4.78 -8.88
C MET A 1 25.43 4.13 -8.37
N THR A 2 25.10 2.89 -8.74
CA THR A 2 23.82 2.21 -8.42
C THR A 2 23.63 1.79 -6.96
N SER A 3 24.71 1.62 -6.19
CA SER A 3 24.65 1.15 -4.79
C SER A 3 23.88 2.09 -3.86
N LYS A 4 24.18 3.40 -3.87
CA LYS A 4 23.55 4.37 -2.96
C LYS A 4 22.05 4.51 -3.20
N THR A 5 21.62 4.54 -4.45
CA THR A 5 20.21 4.68 -4.84
C THR A 5 19.40 3.46 -4.40
N SER A 6 19.94 2.25 -4.58
CA SER A 6 19.28 1.02 -4.13
C SER A 6 19.08 0.97 -2.62
N PHE A 7 20.08 1.42 -1.86
CA PHE A 7 20.03 1.43 -0.40
C PHE A 7 18.99 2.41 0.14
N PHE A 8 18.88 3.60 -0.46
CA PHE A 8 17.87 4.58 -0.10
C PHE A 8 16.46 4.04 -0.36
N SER A 9 16.22 3.45 -1.53
CA SER A 9 14.94 2.83 -1.88
C SER A 9 14.55 1.70 -0.93
N THR A 10 15.50 0.85 -0.51
CA THR A 10 15.22 -0.24 0.43
C THR A 10 14.72 0.28 1.77
N ARG A 11 15.36 1.31 2.31
CA ARG A 11 14.95 1.94 3.58
C ARG A 11 13.62 2.68 3.43
N LEU A 12 13.39 3.32 2.29
CA LEU A 12 12.12 3.99 1.99
C LEU A 12 10.93 3.02 2.06
N TRP A 13 11.03 1.86 1.42
CA TRP A 13 9.93 0.88 1.43
C TRP A 13 9.72 0.23 2.79
N LEU A 14 10.80 -0.02 3.53
CA LEU A 14 10.68 -0.48 4.92
C LEU A 14 9.97 0.56 5.80
N ALA A 15 10.39 1.83 5.72
CA ALA A 15 9.84 2.89 6.54
C ALA A 15 8.37 3.17 6.20
N THR A 16 8.02 3.21 4.91
CA THR A 16 6.63 3.40 4.46
C THR A 16 5.74 2.22 4.84
N GLY A 17 6.21 0.98 4.67
CA GLY A 17 5.48 -0.21 5.11
C GLY A 17 5.28 -0.25 6.64
N ALA A 18 6.31 0.11 7.42
CA ALA A 18 6.19 0.22 8.87
C ALA A 18 5.20 1.32 9.30
N PHE A 19 5.26 2.48 8.63
CA PHE A 19 4.34 3.58 8.88
C PHE A 19 2.89 3.18 8.59
N TYR A 20 2.60 2.54 7.44
CA TYR A 20 1.25 2.06 7.16
C TYR A 20 0.80 0.94 8.08
N GLY A 21 1.70 0.07 8.53
CA GLY A 21 1.37 -0.94 9.54
C GLY A 21 0.93 -0.30 10.86
N MET A 22 1.69 0.69 11.33
CA MET A 22 1.32 1.50 12.51
C MET A 22 -0.03 2.20 12.31
N THR A 23 -0.22 2.88 11.18
CA THR A 23 -1.47 3.58 10.86
C THR A 23 -2.65 2.61 10.79
N ALA A 24 -2.50 1.44 10.18
CA ALA A 24 -3.55 0.43 10.11
C ALA A 24 -3.96 -0.09 11.50
N VAL A 25 -3.00 -0.28 12.41
CA VAL A 25 -3.30 -0.67 13.80
C VAL A 25 -4.06 0.43 14.55
N ILE A 26 -3.62 1.69 14.40
CA ILE A 26 -4.31 2.84 15.00
C ILE A 26 -5.74 2.92 14.48
N LEU A 27 -5.92 2.89 13.15
CA LEU A 27 -7.25 3.01 12.53
C LEU A 27 -8.13 1.80 12.87
N SER A 28 -7.62 0.57 12.83
CA SER A 28 -8.38 -0.63 13.23
C SER A 28 -8.86 -0.57 14.68
N SER A 29 -8.04 -0.01 15.58
CA SER A 29 -8.43 0.22 16.98
C SER A 29 -9.57 1.24 17.08
N LEU A 30 -9.45 2.37 16.37
CA LEU A 30 -10.51 3.39 16.29
C LEU A 30 -11.80 2.81 15.68
N THR A 31 -11.70 2.07 14.58
CA THR A 31 -12.81 1.37 13.92
C THR A 31 -13.47 0.33 14.82
N SER A 32 -12.79 -0.18 15.84
CA SER A 32 -13.36 -1.16 16.77
C SER A 32 -13.99 -0.51 18.00
N HIS A 33 -13.45 0.62 18.45
CA HIS A 33 -13.82 1.24 19.73
C HIS A 33 -14.66 2.51 19.61
N LEU A 34 -14.63 3.22 18.47
CA LEU A 34 -15.49 4.39 18.27
C LEU A 34 -16.98 3.96 18.25
N PRO A 35 -17.90 4.77 18.78
CA PRO A 35 -19.35 4.54 18.65
C PRO A 35 -19.84 4.60 17.20
N ASP A 36 -20.97 3.95 16.90
CA ASP A 36 -21.54 3.95 15.53
C ASP A 36 -21.94 5.33 15.03
N SER A 37 -22.16 6.29 15.92
CA SER A 37 -22.47 7.68 15.56
C SER A 37 -21.35 8.40 14.79
N TYR A 38 -20.13 7.85 14.77
CA TYR A 38 -19.01 8.37 13.98
C TYR A 38 -19.01 7.88 12.52
N PHE A 39 -19.89 6.94 12.18
CA PHE A 39 -19.94 6.32 10.85
C PHE A 39 -21.31 6.54 10.21
N VAL A 40 -21.32 6.76 8.90
CA VAL A 40 -22.55 6.90 8.12
C VAL A 40 -23.01 5.55 7.57
N GLY A 41 -24.21 5.08 7.92
CA GLY A 41 -24.77 3.84 7.38
C GLY A 41 -23.79 2.66 7.47
N ALA A 42 -23.38 2.11 6.31
CA ALA A 42 -22.38 1.02 6.22
C ALA A 42 -20.92 1.47 6.44
N GLY A 43 -20.69 2.70 6.90
CA GLY A 43 -19.38 3.34 6.99
C GLY A 43 -18.39 2.57 7.86
N ARG A 44 -18.82 1.93 8.96
CA ARG A 44 -17.90 1.13 9.78
C ARG A 44 -17.32 -0.05 8.99
N ASP A 45 -18.13 -0.76 8.22
CA ASP A 45 -17.66 -1.90 7.43
C ASP A 45 -16.76 -1.46 6.28
N MET A 46 -17.07 -0.31 5.66
CA MET A 46 -16.18 0.33 4.69
C MET A 46 -14.80 0.64 5.32
N THR A 47 -14.80 1.21 6.52
CA THR A 47 -13.60 1.51 7.30
C THR A 47 -12.78 0.24 7.57
N ARG A 48 -13.43 -0.87 7.97
CA ARG A 48 -12.76 -2.17 8.17
C ARG A 48 -12.11 -2.71 6.91
N ILE A 49 -12.72 -2.50 5.74
CA ILE A 49 -12.13 -2.87 4.44
C ILE A 49 -10.88 -2.02 4.19
N ALA A 50 -10.94 -0.71 4.41
CA ALA A 50 -9.79 0.18 4.24
C ALA A 50 -8.64 -0.17 5.20
N ASP A 51 -8.94 -0.48 6.46
CA ASP A 51 -7.98 -0.93 7.46
C ASP A 51 -7.25 -2.20 7.00
N THR A 52 -8.01 -3.19 6.52
CA THR A 52 -7.47 -4.46 6.01
C THR A 52 -6.58 -4.25 4.79
N ILE A 53 -7.05 -3.44 3.84
CA ILE A 53 -6.27 -3.10 2.63
C ILE A 53 -4.99 -2.36 3.01
N LEU A 54 -5.04 -1.40 3.94
CA LEU A 54 -3.86 -0.68 4.40
C LEU A 54 -2.84 -1.64 5.03
N PHE A 55 -3.28 -2.55 5.91
CA PHE A 55 -2.39 -3.50 6.59
C PHE A 55 -1.75 -4.51 5.62
N ILE A 56 -2.52 -5.11 4.71
CA ILE A 56 -1.98 -6.09 3.76
C ILE A 56 -0.88 -5.46 2.89
N HIS A 57 -1.11 -4.25 2.39
CA HIS A 57 -0.15 -3.58 1.52
C HIS A 57 1.03 -2.96 2.31
N SER A 58 0.87 -2.71 3.61
CA SER A 58 1.99 -2.35 4.48
C SER A 58 2.99 -3.50 4.56
N LEU A 59 2.51 -4.73 4.73
CA LEU A 59 3.34 -5.94 4.70
C LEU A 59 3.94 -6.16 3.30
N ALA A 60 3.18 -5.89 2.24
CA ALA A 60 3.71 -5.96 0.87
C ALA A 60 4.90 -5.02 0.66
N LEU A 61 4.83 -3.76 1.13
CA LEU A 61 5.95 -2.80 1.04
C LEU A 61 7.18 -3.24 1.84
N ILE A 62 6.98 -3.82 3.03
CA ILE A 62 8.07 -4.46 3.78
C ILE A 62 8.66 -5.62 2.96
N GLY A 63 7.82 -6.43 2.31
CA GLY A 63 8.22 -7.47 1.37
C GLY A 63 9.06 -6.93 0.21
N ILE A 64 8.68 -5.80 -0.40
CA ILE A 64 9.47 -5.14 -1.45
C ILE A 64 10.86 -4.74 -0.93
N SER A 65 10.97 -4.22 0.30
CA SER A 65 12.27 -3.92 0.92
C SER A 65 13.14 -5.17 1.06
N ILE A 66 12.55 -6.30 1.47
CA ILE A 66 13.25 -7.58 1.60
C ILE A 66 13.69 -8.09 0.22
N LEU A 67 12.81 -8.06 -0.78
CA LEU A 67 13.12 -8.50 -2.15
C LEU A 67 14.26 -7.69 -2.77
N GLN A 68 14.38 -6.40 -2.47
CA GLN A 68 15.51 -5.58 -2.94
C GLN A 68 16.88 -6.02 -2.38
N LYS A 69 16.90 -6.78 -1.27
CA LYS A 69 18.13 -7.36 -0.72
C LYS A 69 18.45 -8.73 -1.32
N ILE A 70 17.43 -9.51 -1.65
CA ILE A 70 17.57 -10.87 -2.20
C ILE A 70 17.92 -10.80 -3.69
N TRP A 71 17.24 -9.93 -4.43
CA TRP A 71 17.40 -9.77 -5.87
C TRP A 71 18.40 -8.67 -6.23
N GLN A 72 18.79 -8.63 -7.50
CA GLN A 72 19.56 -7.51 -8.03
C GLN A 72 18.75 -6.22 -7.90
N PRO A 73 19.37 -5.09 -7.49
CA PRO A 73 18.69 -3.80 -7.42
C PRO A 73 18.03 -3.46 -8.75
N SER A 74 16.70 -3.30 -8.73
CA SER A 74 15.90 -3.13 -9.94
C SER A 74 14.89 -2.01 -9.76
N ILE A 75 14.78 -1.16 -10.79
CA ILE A 75 13.77 -0.10 -10.87
C ILE A 75 12.33 -0.65 -10.79
N HIS A 76 12.13 -1.91 -11.20
CA HIS A 76 10.83 -2.56 -11.23
C HIS A 76 10.21 -2.66 -9.82
N LEU A 77 11.01 -3.02 -8.81
CA LEU A 77 10.54 -3.06 -7.42
C LEU A 77 10.17 -1.67 -6.88
N ASN A 78 10.86 -0.62 -7.34
CA ASN A 78 10.49 0.75 -6.97
C ASN A 78 9.17 1.17 -7.60
N ILE A 79 8.93 0.82 -8.88
CA ILE A 79 7.64 1.08 -9.53
C ILE A 79 6.52 0.41 -8.74
N VAL A 80 6.66 -0.87 -8.38
CA VAL A 80 5.68 -1.58 -7.53
C VAL A 80 5.43 -0.82 -6.22
N GLY A 81 6.49 -0.42 -5.52
CA GLY A 81 6.38 0.34 -4.27
C GLY A 81 5.64 1.67 -4.42
N PHE A 82 5.96 2.45 -5.45
CA PHE A 82 5.27 3.71 -5.73
C PHE A 82 3.81 3.51 -6.10
N THR A 83 3.50 2.49 -6.90
CA THR A 83 2.12 2.17 -7.30
C THR A 83 1.29 1.71 -6.11
N PHE A 84 1.82 0.84 -5.23
CA PHE A 84 1.14 0.49 -3.98
C PHE A 84 0.87 1.73 -3.12
N ASN A 85 1.89 2.57 -2.95
CA ASN A 85 1.77 3.80 -2.19
C ASN A 85 0.64 4.69 -2.74
N LEU A 86 0.66 5.00 -4.03
CA LEU A 86 -0.37 5.81 -4.68
C LEU A 86 -1.77 5.18 -4.54
N GLY A 87 -1.88 3.87 -4.80
CA GLY A 87 -3.13 3.14 -4.69
C GLY A 87 -3.72 3.18 -3.28
N LEU A 88 -2.89 3.08 -2.24
CA LEU A 88 -3.31 3.17 -0.84
C LEU A 88 -3.88 4.55 -0.49
N TRP A 89 -3.18 5.62 -0.87
CA TRP A 89 -3.66 6.98 -0.61
C TRP A 89 -5.02 7.24 -1.29
N LEU A 90 -5.16 6.83 -2.56
CA LEU A 90 -6.40 7.00 -3.30
C LEU A 90 -7.53 6.13 -2.75
N PHE A 91 -7.28 4.84 -2.52
CA PHE A 91 -8.30 3.89 -2.06
C PHE A 91 -8.70 4.16 -0.61
N CYS A 92 -7.76 4.01 0.32
CA CYS A 92 -8.07 4.11 1.75
C CYS A 92 -8.53 5.52 2.10
N GLY A 93 -7.88 6.57 1.59
CA GLY A 93 -8.27 7.96 1.83
C GLY A 93 -9.71 8.24 1.39
N ALA A 94 -10.10 7.81 0.19
CA ALA A 94 -11.47 7.98 -0.30
C ALA A 94 -12.49 7.17 0.51
N VAL A 95 -12.15 5.93 0.89
CA VAL A 95 -13.05 5.07 1.70
C VAL A 95 -13.26 5.65 3.09
N PHE A 96 -12.20 6.07 3.80
CA PHE A 96 -12.33 6.72 5.11
C PHE A 96 -13.16 7.99 5.02
N TYR A 97 -12.91 8.83 4.01
CA TYR A 97 -13.67 10.06 3.79
C TYR A 97 -15.16 9.78 3.61
N THR A 98 -15.52 8.84 2.74
CA THR A 98 -16.93 8.48 2.51
C THR A 98 -17.55 7.81 3.73
N ALA A 99 -16.82 6.97 4.45
CA ALA A 99 -17.31 6.27 5.64
C ALA A 99 -17.68 7.22 6.80
N MET A 100 -17.00 8.35 6.92
CA MET A 100 -17.24 9.34 7.98
C MET A 100 -18.21 10.45 7.55
N THR A 101 -18.15 10.89 6.30
CA THR A 101 -18.92 12.06 5.83
C THR A 101 -20.20 11.70 5.08
N GLY A 102 -20.32 10.48 4.58
CA GLY A 102 -21.39 10.07 3.65
C GLY A 102 -21.25 10.67 2.26
N ASN A 103 -20.25 11.52 2.02
CA ASN A 103 -20.02 12.14 0.74
C ASN A 103 -19.09 11.27 -0.10
N HIS A 104 -19.49 11.05 -1.35
CA HIS A 104 -18.58 10.55 -2.36
C HIS A 104 -17.76 11.73 -2.92
N PRO A 105 -16.45 11.58 -3.11
CA PRO A 105 -15.64 12.61 -3.75
C PRO A 105 -16.28 13.05 -5.09
N PRO A 106 -16.63 14.33 -5.26
CA PRO A 106 -17.59 14.76 -6.29
C PRO A 106 -17.04 14.76 -7.72
N LEU A 107 -15.72 14.61 -7.90
CA LEU A 107 -15.07 14.85 -9.19
C LEU A 107 -14.64 13.57 -9.94
N LEU A 108 -14.35 12.46 -9.25
CA LEU A 108 -13.94 11.18 -9.85
C LEU A 108 -14.23 9.99 -8.91
N PRO A 109 -14.36 8.75 -9.42
CA PRO A 109 -14.44 7.54 -8.61
C PRO A 109 -13.06 7.20 -8.01
N ILE A 110 -12.62 8.00 -7.03
CA ILE A 110 -11.26 7.92 -6.45
C ILE A 110 -10.99 6.54 -5.85
N ALA A 111 -11.93 5.97 -5.09
CA ALA A 111 -11.76 4.64 -4.50
C ALA A 111 -11.57 3.54 -5.58
N PRO A 112 -12.44 3.40 -6.59
CA PRO A 112 -12.21 2.47 -7.71
C PRO A 112 -10.87 2.67 -8.45
N MET A 113 -10.44 3.92 -8.65
CA MET A 113 -9.13 4.20 -9.24
C MET A 113 -7.97 3.73 -8.36
N GLY A 114 -8.07 3.96 -7.04
CA GLY A 114 -7.10 3.46 -6.07
C GLY A 114 -7.04 1.93 -6.07
N GLY A 115 -8.19 1.26 -6.05
CA GLY A 115 -8.27 -0.20 -6.15
C GLY A 115 -7.65 -0.74 -7.43
N SER A 116 -7.94 -0.11 -8.57
CA SER A 116 -7.34 -0.47 -9.87
C SER A 116 -5.82 -0.28 -9.87
N THR A 117 -5.33 0.77 -9.21
CA THR A 117 -3.90 1.03 -9.04
C THR A 117 -3.23 -0.04 -8.18
N LEU A 118 -3.88 -0.48 -7.10
CA LEU A 118 -3.39 -1.60 -6.27
C LEU A 118 -3.35 -2.92 -7.04
N ILE A 119 -4.39 -3.22 -7.84
CA ILE A 119 -4.41 -4.39 -8.74
C ILE A 119 -3.25 -4.34 -9.72
N PHE A 120 -3.03 -3.18 -10.36
CA PHE A 120 -1.91 -2.99 -11.28
C PHE A 120 -0.56 -3.20 -10.59
N ALA A 121 -0.38 -2.75 -9.35
CA ALA A 121 0.86 -2.96 -8.59
C ALA A 121 1.14 -4.46 -8.37
N TRP A 122 0.15 -5.24 -7.96
CA TRP A 122 0.28 -6.70 -7.81
C TRP A 122 0.55 -7.41 -9.13
N PHE A 123 -0.15 -7.02 -10.19
CA PHE A 123 0.08 -7.55 -11.53
C PHE A 123 1.50 -7.25 -12.01
N TYR A 124 1.97 -6.02 -11.81
CA TYR A 124 3.32 -5.62 -12.20
C TYR A 124 4.39 -6.32 -11.35
N LEU A 125 4.14 -6.55 -10.06
CA LEU A 125 5.03 -7.36 -9.21
C LEU A 125 5.14 -8.81 -9.74
N THR A 126 4.04 -9.38 -10.23
CA THR A 126 4.03 -10.70 -10.88
C THR A 126 4.95 -10.72 -12.10
N ILE A 127 4.87 -9.71 -12.96
CA ILE A 127 5.77 -9.57 -14.12
C ILE A 127 7.23 -9.40 -13.65
N ALA A 128 7.46 -8.52 -12.69
CA ALA A 128 8.79 -8.21 -12.17
C ALA A 128 9.50 -9.45 -11.60
N ALA A 129 8.76 -10.38 -10.99
CA ALA A 129 9.31 -11.63 -10.46
C ALA A 129 9.99 -12.50 -11.54
N PHE A 130 9.56 -12.42 -12.80
CA PHE A 130 10.18 -13.14 -13.92
C PHE A 130 11.27 -12.34 -14.64
N VAL A 131 11.36 -11.04 -14.39
CA VAL A 131 12.31 -10.13 -15.06
C VAL A 131 13.59 -9.93 -14.22
N ILE A 132 13.46 -9.90 -12.89
CA ILE A 132 14.58 -9.61 -12.00
C ILE A 132 15.35 -10.90 -11.70
N LYS A 133 16.69 -10.81 -11.74
CA LYS A 133 17.58 -11.93 -11.40
C LYS A 133 17.96 -11.93 -9.92
N ASP A 134 18.21 -13.13 -9.40
CA ASP A 134 18.76 -13.32 -8.06
C ASP A 134 20.17 -12.73 -7.95
N ARG A 135 20.54 -12.32 -6.73
CA ARG A 135 21.89 -11.80 -6.48
C ARG A 135 22.96 -12.90 -6.50
N SER A 136 22.60 -14.15 -6.20
CA SER A 136 23.49 -15.31 -6.12
C SER A 136 23.87 -15.93 -7.46
N SER A 137 23.21 -15.59 -8.58
CA SER A 137 23.48 -16.20 -9.89
C SER A 137 24.78 -15.70 -10.58
N HIS A 138 25.65 -15.00 -9.85
CA HIS A 138 26.88 -14.38 -10.36
C HIS A 138 28.10 -14.61 -9.44
N SER A 139 28.01 -15.54 -8.48
CA SER A 139 29.15 -16.02 -7.68
C SER A 139 29.68 -17.34 -8.20
#